data_AF-A0A3D0XRD2-F1
#
_entry.id   AF-A0A3D0XRD2-F1
#
_cell.length_a   1.000
_cell.length_b   1.000
_cell.length_c   1.000
_cell.angle_alpha   90.00
_cell.angle_beta   90.00
_cell.angle_gamma   90.00
#
_symmetry.space_group_name_H-M   'P 1'
#
loop_
_entity.id
_entity.type
_entity.pdbx_description
1 polymer ?
#
loop_
_entity_poly.entity_id
_entity_poly.type
_entity_poly.pdbx_seq_one_letter_code
_entity_poly.pdbx_strand_id
1 'polypeptide(L)'
;MRNVKTDQMDQWSVVGVEYAKRGADIHCPTCGAELRGQRYCPNCGTKIMYEGETEKSIKTDERLASLARGGEKMSAAGDSLSRTGCQTMGCVGFIILILLLFLLLFLL
;
A
#
# COMPACT_ATOMS: atom_id res chain seq x y z
N MET A 1 -19.91 -18.12 4.10
CA MET A 1 -20.01 -17.23 2.92
C MET A 1 -18.59 -16.98 2.44
N ARG A 2 -18.14 -17.64 1.36
CA ARG A 2 -16.80 -17.39 0.78
C ARG A 2 -16.81 -15.98 0.18
N ASN A 3 -15.92 -15.12 0.66
CA ASN A 3 -15.83 -13.73 0.26
C ASN A 3 -15.10 -13.65 -1.09
N VAL A 4 -15.86 -13.76 -2.19
CA VAL A 4 -15.37 -13.80 -3.58
C VAL A 4 -14.44 -12.63 -3.94
N LYS A 5 -14.42 -11.54 -3.16
CA LYS A 5 -13.59 -10.36 -3.42
C LYS A 5 -12.10 -10.56 -3.14
N THR A 6 -11.70 -11.49 -2.29
CA THR A 6 -10.28 -11.83 -2.07
C THR A 6 -9.73 -12.80 -3.11
N ASP A 7 -10.64 -13.44 -3.86
CA ASP A 7 -10.35 -14.54 -4.79
C ASP A 7 -10.38 -14.07 -6.25
N GLN A 8 -10.40 -12.76 -6.50
CA GLN A 8 -10.28 -12.18 -7.85
C GLN A 8 -8.87 -11.65 -8.14
N MET A 9 -8.01 -11.56 -7.12
CA MET A 9 -6.64 -11.08 -7.27
C MET A 9 -5.66 -12.19 -7.74
N ASP A 10 -6.12 -13.44 -7.84
CA ASP A 10 -5.36 -14.61 -8.28
C ASP A 10 -5.51 -14.92 -9.78
N GLN A 11 -6.51 -14.34 -10.45
CA GLN A 11 -6.77 -14.53 -11.88
C GLN A 11 -5.89 -13.66 -12.79
N TRP A 12 -5.15 -12.69 -12.22
CA TRP A 12 -4.27 -11.79 -12.95
C TRP A 12 -2.81 -11.95 -12.50
N SER A 13 -1.88 -11.93 -13.45
CA SER A 13 -0.45 -11.91 -13.20
C SER A 13 0.01 -10.46 -13.11
N VAL A 14 0.68 -10.09 -12.02
CA VAL A 14 1.25 -8.75 -11.84
C VAL A 14 2.22 -8.41 -12.98
N VAL A 15 3.04 -9.39 -13.37
CA VAL A 15 4.01 -9.26 -14.47
C VAL A 15 3.28 -9.08 -15.80
N GLY A 16 2.26 -9.91 -16.07
CA GLY A 16 1.47 -9.81 -17.29
C GLY A 16 0.72 -8.48 -17.42
N VAL A 17 0.17 -7.96 -16.32
CA VAL A 17 -0.49 -6.65 -16.29
C VAL A 17 0.49 -5.53 -16.58
N GLU A 18 1.71 -5.61 -16.02
CA GLU A 18 2.76 -4.62 -16.24
C GLU A 18 3.21 -4.59 -17.70
N TYR A 19 3.34 -5.75 -18.35
CA TYR A 19 3.59 -5.82 -19.80
C TYR A 19 2.47 -5.16 -20.61
N ALA A 20 1.20 -5.46 -20.32
CA ALA A 20 0.07 -4.85 -21.02
C ALA A 20 0.02 -3.33 -20.84
N LYS A 21 0.33 -2.83 -19.62
CA LYS A 21 0.42 -1.39 -19.35
C LYS A 21 1.52 -0.69 -20.14
N ARG A 22 2.62 -1.39 -20.42
CA ARG A 22 3.73 -0.90 -21.26
C ARG A 22 3.43 -1.00 -22.76
N GLY A 23 2.23 -1.44 -23.14
CA GLY A 23 1.84 -1.63 -24.53
C GLY A 23 2.41 -2.90 -25.16
N ALA A 24 2.81 -3.89 -24.35
CA ALA A 24 3.14 -5.20 -24.86
C ALA A 24 1.87 -5.89 -25.34
N ASP A 25 1.91 -6.35 -26.58
CA ASP A 25 0.83 -7.07 -27.22
C ASP A 25 0.95 -8.56 -26.86
N ILE A 26 0.12 -9.02 -25.93
CA ILE A 26 0.17 -10.38 -25.39
C ILE A 26 -0.99 -11.16 -25.95
N HIS A 27 -0.70 -12.27 -26.60
CA HIS A 27 -1.71 -13.13 -27.21
C HIS A 27 -1.71 -14.52 -26.59
N CYS A 28 -2.89 -15.14 -26.47
CA CYS A 28 -3.00 -16.51 -26.01
C CYS A 28 -2.37 -17.46 -27.05
N PRO A 29 -1.41 -18.33 -26.67
CA PRO A 29 -0.78 -19.25 -27.61
C PRO A 29 -1.72 -20.35 -28.12
N THR A 30 -2.83 -20.62 -27.41
CA THR A 30 -3.78 -21.67 -27.79
C THR A 30 -4.87 -21.19 -28.75
N CYS A 31 -5.43 -19.99 -28.51
CA CYS A 31 -6.58 -19.50 -29.29
C CYS A 31 -6.35 -18.15 -29.99
N GLY A 32 -5.23 -17.47 -29.74
CA GLY A 32 -4.92 -16.18 -30.34
C GLY A 32 -5.73 -15.00 -29.79
N ALA A 33 -6.44 -15.14 -28.67
CA ALA A 33 -7.13 -14.02 -28.02
C ALA A 33 -6.13 -13.03 -27.40
N GLU A 34 -6.41 -11.73 -27.49
CA GLU A 34 -5.65 -10.67 -26.81
C GLU A 34 -5.77 -10.82 -25.28
N LEU A 35 -4.63 -10.73 -24.59
CA LEU A 35 -4.50 -10.84 -23.15
C LEU A 35 -3.93 -9.54 -22.58
N ARG A 36 -4.35 -9.21 -21.36
CA ARG A 36 -3.91 -8.01 -20.64
C ARG A 36 -3.19 -8.33 -19.33
N GLY A 37 -2.70 -9.56 -19.21
CA GLY A 37 -2.08 -10.05 -17.99
C GLY A 37 -2.93 -11.05 -17.20
N GLN A 38 -3.98 -11.63 -17.78
CA GLN A 38 -4.73 -12.69 -17.12
C GLN A 38 -3.87 -13.96 -17.01
N ARG A 39 -3.93 -14.66 -15.87
CA ARG A 39 -3.31 -15.99 -15.67
C ARG A 39 -4.07 -17.11 -16.35
N TYR A 40 -5.33 -16.88 -16.69
CA TYR A 40 -6.16 -17.82 -17.43
C TYR A 40 -6.83 -17.06 -18.59
N CYS A 41 -6.73 -17.61 -19.79
CA CYS A 41 -7.39 -17.04 -20.96
C CYS A 41 -8.92 -17.11 -20.78
N PRO A 42 -9.66 -15.99 -20.88
CA PRO A 42 -11.12 -16.00 -20.72
C PRO A 42 -11.86 -16.67 -21.89
N ASN A 43 -11.18 -16.85 -23.04
CA ASN A 43 -11.78 -17.44 -24.23
C ASN A 43 -11.64 -18.98 -24.22
N CYS A 44 -10.44 -19.51 -23.96
CA CYS A 44 -10.17 -20.95 -24.02
C CYS A 44 -9.85 -21.60 -22.66
N GLY A 45 -9.70 -20.83 -21.59
CA GLY A 45 -9.33 -21.35 -20.26
C GLY A 45 -7.86 -21.75 -20.10
N THR A 46 -7.02 -21.59 -21.13
CA THR A 46 -5.60 -21.96 -21.04
C THR A 46 -4.90 -21.11 -19.99
N LYS A 47 -4.10 -21.75 -19.12
CA LYS A 47 -3.25 -21.06 -18.15
C LYS A 47 -2.05 -20.41 -18.85
N ILE A 48 -1.85 -19.13 -18.59
CA ILE A 48 -0.80 -18.29 -19.16
C ILE A 48 0.26 -18.08 -18.09
N MET A 49 1.51 -18.44 -18.44
CA MET A 49 2.68 -18.20 -17.60
C MET A 49 3.46 -17.03 -18.20
N TYR A 50 3.90 -16.09 -17.36
CA TYR A 50 4.61 -14.89 -17.78
C TYR A 50 6.07 -14.97 -17.34
N GLU A 51 7.00 -14.72 -18.26
CA GLU A 51 8.43 -14.70 -17.96
C GLU A 51 8.76 -13.63 -16.90
N GLY A 52 9.49 -14.02 -15.86
CA GLY A 52 9.80 -13.17 -14.71
C GLY A 52 8.82 -13.29 -13.52
N GLU A 53 7.81 -14.15 -13.58
CA GLU A 53 7.02 -14.49 -12.39
C GLU A 53 7.83 -15.42 -11.47
N THR A 54 8.47 -14.85 -10.45
CA THR A 54 9.09 -15.67 -9.40
C THR A 54 8.00 -16.18 -8.45
N GLU A 55 7.97 -17.49 -8.24
CA GLU A 55 6.98 -18.23 -7.43
C GLU A 55 6.84 -17.73 -5.97
N LYS A 56 7.72 -16.83 -5.52
CA LYS A 56 7.79 -16.31 -4.16
C LYS A 56 6.58 -15.46 -3.73
N SER A 57 5.69 -15.08 -4.65
CA SER A 57 4.42 -14.42 -4.30
C SER A 57 3.26 -15.39 -4.08
N ILE A 58 3.44 -16.69 -4.35
CA ILE A 58 2.31 -17.65 -4.34
C ILE A 58 2.11 -18.27 -2.95
N LYS A 59 3.16 -18.39 -2.14
CA LYS A 59 3.06 -18.86 -0.75
C LYS A 59 4.16 -18.24 0.10
N THR A 60 4.02 -16.96 0.45
CA THR A 60 4.62 -16.51 1.71
C THR A 60 3.62 -16.83 2.81
N ASP A 61 3.47 -18.13 3.06
CA ASP A 61 2.62 -18.70 4.09
C ASP A 61 3.04 -18.17 5.46
N GLU A 62 2.05 -17.61 6.17
CA GLU A 62 1.88 -17.54 7.62
C GLU A 62 2.95 -16.79 8.47
N ARG A 63 4.24 -17.04 8.26
CA ARG A 63 5.33 -16.44 9.06
C ARG A 63 5.57 -14.97 8.74
N LEU A 64 5.32 -14.52 7.51
CA LEU A 64 5.39 -13.09 7.16
C LEU A 64 4.09 -12.34 7.50
N ALA A 65 2.94 -13.02 7.46
CA ALA A 65 1.67 -12.47 7.96
C ALA A 65 1.68 -12.26 9.48
N SER A 66 2.44 -13.08 10.22
CA SER A 66 2.68 -12.89 11.66
C SER A 66 3.59 -11.70 11.96
N LEU A 67 4.50 -11.35 11.04
CA LEU A 67 5.34 -10.14 11.12
C LEU A 67 4.57 -8.88 10.67
N ALA A 68 3.63 -9.00 9.73
CA ALA A 68 2.69 -7.92 9.39
C ALA A 68 1.72 -7.61 10.56
N ARG A 69 1.18 -8.66 11.20
CA ARG A 69 0.33 -8.54 12.40
C ARG A 69 1.04 -8.00 13.65
N GLY A 70 2.38 -8.03 13.65
CA GLY A 70 3.21 -7.37 14.65
C GLY A 70 3.33 -5.85 14.44
N GLY A 71 3.10 -5.36 13.22
CA GLY A 71 3.17 -3.93 12.87
C GLY A 71 1.81 -3.22 12.86
N GLU A 72 0.73 -3.89 12.45
CA GLU A 72 -0.61 -3.28 12.30
C GLU A 72 -1.33 -3.00 13.64
N LYS A 73 -0.89 -3.60 14.76
CA LYS A 73 -1.36 -3.22 16.11
C LYS A 73 -0.68 -1.96 16.65
N MET A 74 0.41 -1.51 15.99
CA MET A 74 1.10 -0.27 16.34
C MET A 74 0.64 0.93 15.52
N SER A 75 -0.29 0.78 14.57
CA SER A 75 -0.92 1.92 13.87
C SER A 75 -2.23 2.37 14.53
N ALA A 76 -3.01 1.45 15.14
CA ALA A 76 -4.23 1.82 15.88
C ALA A 76 -3.97 2.54 17.22
N ALA A 77 -2.74 2.48 17.73
CA ALA A 77 -2.29 3.31 18.86
C ALA A 77 -1.71 4.68 18.40
N GLY A 78 -1.52 4.90 17.09
CA GLY A 78 -0.94 6.12 16.52
C GLY A 78 -1.94 7.23 16.21
N ASP A 79 -3.22 6.90 15.96
CA ASP A 79 -4.25 7.88 15.62
C ASP A 79 -4.65 8.79 16.81
N SER A 80 -4.38 8.36 18.05
CA SER A 80 -4.56 9.21 19.24
C SER A 80 -3.30 10.01 19.61
N LEU A 81 -2.13 9.72 19.03
CA LEU A 81 -0.90 10.47 19.34
C LEU A 81 -0.66 11.66 18.39
N SER A 82 -1.36 11.69 17.25
CA SER A 82 -1.22 12.79 16.27
C SER A 82 -2.15 13.98 16.53
N ARG A 83 -3.22 13.82 17.33
CA ARG A 83 -4.08 14.96 17.72
C ARG A 83 -3.54 15.78 18.91
N THR A 84 -2.52 15.26 19.58
CA THR A 84 -1.73 16.00 20.58
C THR A 84 -0.37 16.43 19.99
N GLY A 85 -0.26 16.49 18.67
CA GLY A 85 0.88 17.06 17.93
C GLY A 85 0.80 18.57 17.75
N CYS A 86 0.35 19.31 18.77
CA CYS A 86 0.41 20.79 18.80
C CYS A 86 0.78 21.32 20.20
N GLN A 87 1.66 20.62 20.91
CA GLN A 87 2.20 21.08 22.20
C GLN A 87 3.45 21.96 22.05
N THR A 88 3.83 22.29 20.81
CA THR A 88 4.92 23.25 20.50
C THR A 88 4.43 24.67 20.24
N MET A 89 3.12 24.89 20.02
CA MET A 89 2.58 26.24 19.84
C MET A 89 2.33 26.98 21.18
N GLY A 90 2.35 26.29 22.32
CA GLY A 90 2.20 26.91 23.64
C GLY A 90 3.51 27.47 24.22
N CYS A 91 4.60 26.70 24.15
CA CYS A 91 5.85 27.07 24.80
C CYS A 91 6.50 28.32 24.17
N VAL A 92 6.47 28.44 22.84
CA VAL A 92 7.03 29.60 22.15
C VAL A 92 6.16 30.84 22.39
N GLY A 93 4.84 30.69 22.44
CA GLY A 93 3.92 31.79 22.74
C GLY A 93 4.08 32.37 24.15
N PHE A 94 4.23 31.50 25.17
CA PHE A 94 4.43 31.95 26.55
C PHE A 94 5.76 32.68 26.75
N ILE A 95 6.83 32.21 26.11
CA ILE A 95 8.16 32.85 26.19
C ILE A 95 8.11 34.24 25.54
N ILE A 96 7.49 34.37 24.36
CA ILE A 96 7.37 35.67 23.67
C ILE A 96 6.54 36.67 24.51
N LEU A 97 5.45 36.22 25.15
CA LEU A 97 4.62 37.08 26.01
C LEU A 97 5.42 37.62 27.21
N ILE A 98 6.22 36.78 27.87
CA ILE A 98 7.06 37.18 29.01
C ILE A 98 8.11 38.20 28.57
N LEU A 99 8.78 37.97 27.43
CA LEU A 99 9.79 38.90 26.89
C LEU A 99 9.20 40.28 26.56
N LEU A 100 8.00 40.34 25.97
CA LEU A 100 7.33 41.60 25.67
C LEU A 100 6.93 42.38 26.93
N LEU A 101 6.47 41.68 27.97
CA LEU A 101 6.09 42.30 29.24
C LEU A 101 7.30 42.88 29.98
N PHE A 102 8.43 42.17 29.99
CA PHE A 102 9.70 42.67 30.54
C PHE A 102 10.21 43.91 29.80
N LEU A 103 10.13 43.91 28.47
CA LEU A 103 10.55 45.05 27.65
C LEU A 103 9.69 46.30 27.95
N LEU A 104 8.37 46.12 28.12
CA LEU A 104 7.45 47.22 28.44
C LEU A 104 7.68 47.78 29.84
N LEU A 105 7.99 46.93 30.82
CA LEU A 105 8.35 47.36 32.18
C LEU A 105 9.66 48.15 32.21
N PHE A 106 10.66 47.78 31.40
CA PHE A 106 11.94 48.49 31.36
C PHE A 106 11.87 49.84 30.63
N LEU A 107 10.83 50.05 29.81
CA LEU A 107 10.59 51.30 29.09
C LEU A 107 9.80 52.33 29.92
N LEU A 108 9.12 51.89 30.99
CA LEU A 108 8.32 52.73 31.88
C LEU A 108 9.16 53.18 33.08
#